data_AF-A0A0F4LT65-F1
#
_entry.id   AF-A0A0F4LT65-F1
#
_cell.length_a   1.000
_cell.length_b   1.000
_cell.length_c   1.000
_cell.angle_alpha   90.00
_cell.angle_beta   90.00
_cell.angle_gamma   90.00
#
_symmetry.space_group_name_H-M   'P 1'
#
loop_
_entity.id
_entity.type
_entity.pdbx_description
1 polymer ?
#
loop_
_entity_poly.entity_id
_entity_poly.type
_entity_poly.pdbx_seq_one_letter_code
_entity_poly.pdbx_strand_id
1 'polypeptide(L)'
;MIDSKYSEESLTAFLTFYVRHYQDADLEVFSQYDTDNHDTELNYFINQDRNFRMKDIVPVLLNKHTAIINSLLDDVTVNAQLDLDSMDTVDKWEAWYRDQKAQLTDPDR
;
A
#
# COMPACT_ATOMS: atom_id res chain seq x y z
N MET A 1 19.36 -4.45 -7.88
CA MET A 1 18.48 -5.37 -7.13
C MET A 1 17.66 -4.51 -6.21
N ILE A 2 16.34 -4.72 -6.18
CA ILE A 2 15.48 -4.14 -5.15
C ILE A 2 15.83 -4.89 -3.86
N ASP A 3 16.37 -4.17 -2.86
CA ASP A 3 16.66 -4.73 -1.55
C ASP A 3 15.34 -4.74 -0.75
N SER A 4 14.48 -5.71 -1.03
CA SER A 4 13.22 -5.89 -0.34
C SER A 4 13.13 -7.26 0.31
N LYS A 5 12.48 -7.26 1.48
CA LYS A 5 12.05 -8.44 2.21
C LYS A 5 11.00 -9.27 1.44
N TYR A 6 10.32 -8.65 0.48
CA TYR A 6 9.12 -9.17 -0.17
C TYR A 6 9.36 -9.43 -1.67
N SER A 7 8.53 -10.30 -2.25
CA SER A 7 8.59 -10.58 -3.68
C SER A 7 8.27 -9.33 -4.50
N GLU A 8 8.89 -9.20 -5.68
CA GLU A 8 8.59 -8.09 -6.61
C GLU A 8 7.10 -8.09 -7.02
N GLU A 9 6.48 -9.27 -7.11
CA GLU A 9 5.06 -9.45 -7.42
C GLU A 9 4.17 -8.85 -6.32
N SER A 10 4.41 -9.20 -5.05
CA SER A 10 3.67 -8.66 -3.90
C SER A 10 3.83 -7.15 -3.77
N LEU A 11 5.05 -6.62 -3.94
CA LEU A 11 5.29 -5.18 -3.90
C LEU A 11 4.58 -4.45 -5.06
N THR A 12 4.63 -5.03 -6.26
CA THR A 12 3.97 -4.45 -7.44
C THR A 12 2.46 -4.46 -7.28
N ALA A 13 1.89 -5.54 -6.76
CA ALA A 13 0.47 -5.65 -6.47
C ALA A 13 0.02 -4.60 -5.44
N PHE A 14 0.74 -4.49 -4.33
CA PHE A 14 0.48 -3.48 -3.29
C PHE A 14 0.55 -2.06 -3.86
N LEU A 15 1.63 -1.69 -4.55
CA LEU A 15 1.78 -0.33 -5.08
C LEU A 15 0.74 0.00 -6.16
N THR A 16 0.38 -0.98 -7.00
CA THR A 16 -0.67 -0.78 -7.99
C THR A 16 -2.02 -0.51 -7.31
N PHE A 17 -2.34 -1.27 -6.27
CA PHE A 17 -3.50 -1.04 -5.43
C PHE A 17 -3.46 0.34 -4.75
N TYR A 18 -2.37 0.64 -4.03
CA TYR A 18 -2.21 1.87 -3.26
C TYR A 18 -2.32 3.11 -4.14
N VAL A 19 -1.66 3.12 -5.29
CA VAL A 19 -1.68 4.25 -6.22
C VAL A 19 -3.08 4.46 -6.83
N ARG A 20 -3.87 3.40 -7.06
CA ARG A 20 -5.26 3.53 -7.53
C ARG A 20 -6.12 4.23 -6.49
N HIS A 21 -6.09 3.71 -5.28
CA HIS A 21 -6.87 4.23 -4.15
C HIS A 21 -6.42 5.63 -3.71
N TYR A 22 -5.13 5.95 -3.87
CA TYR A 22 -4.63 7.30 -3.69
C TYR A 22 -5.32 8.33 -4.61
N GLN A 23 -5.52 7.99 -5.88
CA GLN A 23 -6.19 8.89 -6.83
C GLN A 23 -7.64 9.18 -6.45
N ASP A 24 -8.28 8.22 -5.80
CA ASP A 24 -9.66 8.31 -5.33
C ASP A 24 -9.78 8.88 -3.90
N ALA A 25 -8.65 9.28 -3.29
CA ALA A 25 -8.54 9.71 -1.90
C ALA A 25 -9.12 8.69 -0.89
N ASP A 26 -9.00 7.39 -1.21
CA ASP A 26 -9.57 6.28 -0.45
C ASP A 26 -8.46 5.40 0.13
N LEU A 27 -7.74 5.90 1.15
CA LEU A 27 -6.68 5.15 1.84
C LEU A 27 -6.85 5.17 3.38
N GLU A 28 -8.05 5.48 3.86
CA GLU A 28 -8.35 5.67 5.29
C GLU A 28 -8.07 4.44 6.16
N VAL A 29 -8.14 3.23 5.57
CA VAL A 29 -7.84 1.97 6.26
C VAL A 29 -6.36 1.91 6.63
N PHE A 30 -5.45 2.38 5.78
CA PHE A 30 -4.01 2.26 6.05
C PHE A 30 -3.54 3.11 7.22
N SER A 31 -4.10 4.31 7.38
CA SER A 31 -3.78 5.20 8.49
C SER A 31 -4.14 4.61 9.87
N GLN A 32 -4.82 3.47 9.93
CA GLN A 32 -5.11 2.74 11.17
C GLN A 32 -4.03 1.72 11.56
N TYR A 33 -3.30 1.23 10.57
CA TYR A 33 -2.28 0.21 10.73
C TYR A 33 -0.87 0.78 10.65
N ASP A 34 -0.70 1.91 9.97
CA ASP A 34 0.55 2.64 9.91
C ASP A 34 0.79 3.43 11.19
N THR A 35 1.82 3.02 11.93
CA THR A 35 2.14 3.60 13.24
C THR A 35 3.09 4.78 13.16
N ASP A 36 3.81 4.93 12.05
CA ASP A 36 4.90 5.90 11.90
C ASP A 36 4.65 6.92 10.76
N ASN A 37 3.47 6.92 10.15
CA ASN A 37 3.06 7.81 9.05
C ASN A 37 3.87 7.58 7.75
N HIS A 38 4.28 6.34 7.51
CA HIS A 38 4.89 5.93 6.24
C HIS A 38 3.95 6.15 5.03
N ASP A 39 2.64 6.10 5.23
CA ASP A 39 1.59 6.41 4.27
C ASP A 39 1.67 7.88 3.81
N THR A 40 1.89 8.79 4.75
CA THR A 40 1.99 10.22 4.53
C THR A 40 3.26 10.55 3.75
N GLU A 41 4.36 9.88 4.07
CA GLU A 41 5.61 10.03 3.33
C GLU A 41 5.48 9.50 1.90
N LEU A 42 4.85 8.33 1.72
CA LEU A 42 4.58 7.76 0.39
C LEU A 42 3.65 8.67 -0.44
N ASN A 43 2.59 9.18 0.18
CA ASN A 43 1.65 10.15 -0.41
C ASN A 43 2.36 11.44 -0.84
N TYR A 44 3.34 11.92 -0.06
CA TYR A 44 4.15 13.07 -0.43
C TYR A 44 4.95 12.80 -1.71
N PHE A 45 5.59 11.63 -1.85
CA PHE A 45 6.35 11.32 -3.06
C PHE A 45 5.46 11.19 -4.29
N ILE A 46 4.29 10.57 -4.14
CA ILE A 46 3.33 10.45 -5.23
C ILE A 46 2.88 11.84 -5.71
N ASN A 47 2.62 12.77 -4.78
CA ASN A 47 2.27 14.16 -5.08
C ASN A 47 3.39 14.96 -5.76
N GLN A 48 4.65 14.70 -5.41
CA GLN A 48 5.79 15.42 -5.97
C GLN A 48 6.04 15.04 -7.44
N ASP A 49 5.69 13.83 -7.85
CA ASP A 49 5.82 13.39 -9.24
C ASP A 49 4.61 13.86 -10.09
N ARG A 50 4.61 15.17 -10.41
CA ARG A 50 3.50 15.88 -11.08
C ARG A 50 3.15 15.36 -12.48
N ASN A 51 3.96 14.51 -13.10
CA ASN A 51 3.72 13.93 -14.43
C ASN A 51 3.08 12.53 -14.34
N PHE A 52 2.11 12.41 -13.45
CA PHE A 52 1.49 11.18 -13.01
C PHE A 52 0.93 10.34 -14.18
N ARG A 53 1.56 9.18 -14.42
CA ARG A 53 0.97 8.05 -15.15
C ARG A 53 1.21 6.80 -14.33
N MET A 54 0.14 6.09 -13.96
CA MET A 54 0.18 4.91 -13.08
C MET A 54 1.21 3.85 -13.50
N LYS A 55 1.38 3.64 -14.81
CA LYS A 55 2.36 2.69 -15.36
C LYS A 55 3.83 3.09 -15.13
N ASP A 56 4.09 4.38 -14.94
CA ASP A 56 5.44 4.93 -14.84
C ASP A 56 5.83 5.17 -13.38
N ILE A 57 4.86 5.33 -12.46
CA ILE A 57 5.12 5.63 -11.03
C ILE A 57 5.46 4.38 -10.21
N VAL A 58 4.81 3.23 -10.44
CA VAL A 58 5.08 1.99 -9.67
C VAL A 58 6.56 1.58 -9.79
N PRO A 59 7.17 1.52 -10.99
CA PRO A 59 8.60 1.25 -11.10
C PRO A 59 9.49 2.31 -10.42
N VAL A 60 9.07 3.59 -10.41
CA VAL A 60 9.84 4.66 -9.74
C VAL A 60 9.81 4.46 -8.23
N LEU A 61 8.64 4.19 -7.66
CA LEU A 61 8.45 3.93 -6.24
C LEU A 61 9.24 2.70 -5.79
N LEU A 62 9.14 1.59 -6.54
CA LEU A 62 9.90 0.36 -6.27
C LEU A 62 11.41 0.59 -6.25
N ASN A 63 11.94 1.45 -7.11
CA ASN A 63 13.38 1.68 -7.22
C ASN A 63 13.93 2.73 -6.25
N LYS A 64 13.13 3.76 -5.91
CA LYS A 64 13.61 4.91 -5.15
C LYS A 64 13.14 4.93 -3.69
N HIS A 65 12.02 4.27 -3.39
CA HIS A 65 11.34 4.39 -2.11
C HIS A 65 11.07 3.02 -1.45
N THR A 66 11.82 1.98 -1.85
CA THR A 66 11.67 0.60 -1.35
C THR A 66 11.66 0.52 0.17
N ALA A 67 12.52 1.28 0.85
CA ALA A 67 12.61 1.24 2.32
C ALA A 67 11.29 1.65 2.99
N ILE A 68 10.67 2.73 2.51
CA ILE A 68 9.43 3.26 3.07
C ILE A 68 8.26 2.34 2.74
N ILE A 69 8.26 1.78 1.53
CA ILE A 69 7.28 0.77 1.12
C ILE A 69 7.38 -0.47 2.00
N ASN A 70 8.60 -0.95 2.28
CA ASN A 70 8.80 -2.08 3.18
C ASN A 70 8.34 -1.75 4.61
N SER A 71 8.63 -0.55 5.13
CA SER A 71 8.18 -0.17 6.48
C SER A 71 6.65 -0.11 6.58
N LEU A 72 5.98 0.53 5.60
CA LEU A 72 4.52 0.56 5.54
C LEU A 72 3.93 -0.86 5.48
N LEU A 73 4.53 -1.73 4.68
CA LEU A 73 4.10 -3.14 4.57
C LEU A 73 4.38 -3.93 5.85
N ASP A 74 5.50 -3.71 6.53
CA ASP A 74 5.81 -4.32 7.83
C ASP A 74 4.74 -3.90 8.86
N ASP A 75 4.39 -2.62 8.93
CA ASP A 75 3.36 -2.11 9.86
C ASP A 75 1.98 -2.71 9.56
N VAL A 76 1.56 -2.68 8.30
CA VAL A 76 0.26 -3.24 7.88
C VAL A 76 0.19 -4.74 8.13
N THR A 77 1.23 -5.49 7.77
CA THR A 77 1.22 -6.96 7.91
C THR A 77 1.24 -7.41 9.36
N VAL A 78 2.03 -6.75 10.21
CA VAL A 78 2.08 -7.07 11.64
C VAL A 78 0.76 -6.73 12.32
N ASN A 79 0.21 -5.54 12.07
CA ASN A 79 -1.00 -5.09 12.76
C ASN A 79 -2.27 -5.75 12.22
N ALA A 80 -2.35 -6.04 10.92
CA ALA A 80 -3.47 -6.75 10.30
C ALA A 80 -3.30 -8.28 10.26
N GLN A 81 -2.18 -8.82 10.75
CA GLN A 81 -1.84 -10.24 10.73
C GLN A 81 -1.93 -10.86 9.32
N LEU A 82 -1.40 -10.16 8.33
CA LEU A 82 -1.42 -10.59 6.93
C LEU A 82 -0.17 -11.37 6.55
N ASP A 83 -0.35 -12.41 5.73
CA ASP A 83 0.72 -13.07 5.01
C ASP A 83 0.95 -12.37 3.66
N LEU A 84 2.02 -11.57 3.56
CA LEU A 84 2.26 -10.75 2.38
C LEU A 84 2.67 -11.54 1.13
N ASP A 85 3.26 -12.72 1.32
CA ASP A 85 3.58 -13.60 0.20
C ASP A 85 2.29 -14.14 -0.45
N SER A 86 1.20 -14.19 0.32
CA SER A 86 -0.12 -14.51 -0.20
C SER A 86 -0.84 -13.33 -0.86
N MET A 87 -0.38 -12.09 -0.66
CA MET A 87 -0.98 -10.83 -1.15
C MET A 87 -0.31 -10.34 -2.46
N ASP A 88 -0.18 -11.25 -3.42
CA ASP A 88 0.54 -11.11 -4.70
C ASP A 88 -0.26 -10.47 -5.84
N THR A 89 -1.52 -10.11 -5.60
CA THR A 89 -2.44 -9.62 -6.63
C THR A 89 -3.26 -8.45 -6.12
N VAL A 90 -3.58 -7.52 -7.02
CA VAL A 90 -4.39 -6.33 -6.70
C VAL A 90 -5.75 -6.74 -6.14
N ASP A 91 -6.40 -7.76 -6.71
CA ASP A 91 -7.72 -8.21 -6.27
C ASP A 91 -7.74 -8.72 -4.81
N LYS A 92 -6.63 -9.30 -4.33
CA LYS A 92 -6.51 -9.72 -2.92
C LYS A 92 -6.41 -8.51 -1.99
N TRP A 93 -5.67 -7.48 -2.39
CA TRP A 93 -5.65 -6.20 -1.68
C TRP A 93 -7.02 -5.51 -1.67
N GLU A 94 -7.70 -5.47 -2.81
CA GLU A 94 -9.07 -4.92 -2.92
C GLU A 94 -10.05 -5.68 -2.01
N ALA A 95 -9.95 -7.01 -1.96
CA ALA A 95 -10.80 -7.83 -1.11
C ALA A 95 -10.56 -7.54 0.38
N TRP A 96 -9.30 -7.56 0.81
CA TRP A 96 -8.94 -7.25 2.19
C TRP A 96 -9.35 -5.83 2.57
N TYR A 97 -9.04 -4.82 1.74
CA TYR A 97 -9.34 -3.42 2.02
C TYR A 97 -10.84 -3.19 2.17
N ARG A 98 -11.65 -3.77 1.28
CA ARG A 98 -13.11 -3.70 1.38
C ARG A 98 -13.63 -4.32 2.69
N ASP A 99 -13.07 -5.46 3.09
CA ASP A 99 -13.47 -6.14 4.33
C ASP A 99 -13.08 -5.32 5.57
N GLN A 100 -11.93 -4.64 5.57
CA GLN A 100 -11.57 -3.68 6.64
C GLN A 100 -12.48 -2.46 6.64
N LYS A 101 -12.71 -1.84 5.47
CA LYS A 101 -13.56 -0.67 5.34
C LYS A 101 -14.99 -0.93 5.81
N ALA A 102 -15.53 -2.11 5.53
CA ALA A 102 -16.84 -2.52 6.02
C ALA A 102 -16.92 -2.51 7.56
N GLN A 103 -15.87 -2.96 8.26
CA GLN A 103 -15.79 -2.94 9.73
C GLN A 103 -15.73 -1.52 10.29
N LEU A 104 -15.20 -0.56 9.53
CA LEU A 104 -15.16 0.86 9.94
C LEU A 104 -16.50 1.55 9.84
N THR A 105 -17.26 1.22 8.79
CA THR A 105 -18.57 1.82 8.54
C THR A 105 -19.70 1.18 9.35
N ASP A 106 -19.47 0.01 9.95
CA ASP A 106 -20.45 -0.72 10.76
C ASP A 106 -19.77 -1.39 11.98
N PRO A 107 -19.44 -0.62 13.03
CA PRO A 107 -18.71 -1.11 14.20
C PRO A 107 -19.53 -2.00 15.17
N ASP A 108 -20.83 -2.21 14.90
CA ASP A 108 -21.78 -2.93 15.79
C ASP A 108 -22.09 -4.37 15.34
N ARG A 109 -21.23 -4.97 14.48
CA ARG A 109 -21.41 -6.34 13.97
C ARG A 109 -20.52 -7.37 14.66
#